data_AF-D8TBT8-F1
#
_entry.id   AF-D8TBT8-F1
#
_cell.length_a   1.000
_cell.length_b   1.000
_cell.length_c   1.000
_cell.angle_alpha   90.00
_cell.angle_beta   90.00
_cell.angle_gamma   90.00
#
_symmetry.space_group_name_H-M   'P 1'
#
loop_
_entity.id
_entity.type
_entity.pdbx_description
1 polymer ?
#
loop_
_entity_poly.entity_id
_entity_poly.type
_entity_poly.pdbx_seq_one_letter_code
_entity_poly.pdbx_strand_id
1 'polypeptide(L)'
;MAVRSTYRHLLRVVKKHVSSEAHFKEFMAEEFRKNAALSPADAYDKLRLAKDYASLVASVHHHSDLLLSYNIAVDRSEEEKERLKDTAHRVGLQLPEVYKAASDDNHLIPVLRVSCL
;
A
#
# COMPACT_ATOMS: atom_id res chain seq x y z
N MET A 1 25.85 21.02 1.89
CA MET A 1 24.47 20.69 1.43
C MET A 1 24.35 19.17 1.53
N ALA A 2 23.48 18.49 2.28
CA ALA A 2 22.04 18.70 2.44
C ALA A 2 21.46 17.65 3.44
N VAL A 3 22.22 17.20 4.47
CA VAL A 3 21.78 16.14 5.43
C VAL A 3 20.41 16.47 6.04
N ARG A 4 20.28 17.69 6.58
CA ARG A 4 19.05 18.18 7.20
C ARG A 4 17.88 18.24 6.21
N SER A 5 18.13 18.59 4.96
CA SER A 5 17.09 18.61 3.92
C SER A 5 16.67 17.21 3.50
N THR A 6 17.60 16.25 3.36
CA THR A 6 17.28 14.84 3.10
C THR A 6 16.44 14.25 4.24
N TYR A 7 16.85 14.49 5.49
CA TYR A 7 16.11 14.05 6.67
C TYR A 7 14.68 14.61 6.69
N ARG A 8 14.52 15.94 6.49
CA ARG A 8 13.19 16.57 6.40
C ARG A 8 12.37 16.09 5.21
N HIS A 9 13.00 15.74 4.10
CA HIS A 9 12.31 15.20 2.94
C HIS A 9 11.77 13.81 3.23
N LEU A 10 12.60 12.93 3.81
CA LEU A 10 12.21 11.58 4.20
C LEU A 10 11.09 11.59 5.24
N LEU A 11 11.17 12.48 6.25
CA LEU A 11 10.10 12.66 7.22
C LEU A 11 8.77 13.08 6.58
N ARG A 12 8.79 13.93 5.55
CA ARG A 12 7.59 14.34 4.82
C ARG A 12 6.98 13.18 4.02
N VAL A 13 7.82 12.38 3.37
CA VAL A 13 7.36 11.21 2.61
C VAL A 13 6.74 10.18 3.56
N VAL A 14 7.42 9.84 4.66
CA VAL A 14 6.91 8.89 5.66
C VAL A 14 5.60 9.38 6.28
N LYS A 15 5.52 10.65 6.69
CA LYS A 15 4.29 11.25 7.23
C LYS A 15 3.11 11.14 6.27
N LYS A 16 3.36 11.26 4.96
CA LYS A 16 2.29 11.22 3.95
C LYS A 16 1.77 9.80 3.70
N HIS A 17 2.62 8.80 3.84
CA HIS A 17 2.38 7.48 3.28
C HIS A 17 2.35 6.32 4.29
N VAL A 18 2.85 6.53 5.52
CA VAL A 18 2.97 5.47 6.54
C VAL A 18 2.05 5.76 7.72
N SER A 19 1.15 4.81 8.02
CA SER A 19 0.18 4.92 9.12
C SER A 19 0.82 4.81 10.52
N SER A 20 1.96 4.11 10.64
CA SER A 20 2.72 3.95 11.89
C SER A 20 3.88 4.95 11.96
N GLU A 21 3.53 6.23 12.09
CA GLU A 21 4.49 7.34 11.97
C GLU A 21 5.54 7.37 13.10
N ALA A 22 5.17 6.96 14.33
CA ALA A 22 6.01 7.09 15.52
C ALA A 22 7.26 6.19 15.47
N HIS A 23 7.08 4.89 15.24
CA HIS A 23 8.19 3.93 15.17
C HIS A 23 9.15 4.23 14.03
N PHE A 24 8.63 4.63 12.87
CA PHE A 24 9.47 5.01 11.74
C PHE A 24 10.26 6.29 11.99
N LYS A 25 9.67 7.29 12.64
CA LYS A 25 10.37 8.52 13.04
C LYS A 25 11.51 8.22 14.03
N GLU A 26 11.25 7.40 15.03
CA GLU A 26 12.24 6.99 16.03
C GLU A 26 13.38 6.22 15.39
N PHE A 27 13.06 5.22 14.57
CA PHE A 27 14.03 4.45 13.81
C PHE A 27 14.92 5.34 12.94
N MET A 28 14.31 6.25 12.17
CA MET A 28 15.07 7.21 11.37
C MET A 28 15.96 8.11 12.23
N ALA A 29 15.46 8.62 13.35
CA ALA A 29 16.26 9.46 14.24
C ALA A 29 17.43 8.67 14.87
N GLU A 30 17.25 7.39 15.16
CA GLU A 30 18.31 6.50 15.63
C GLU A 30 19.37 6.24 14.55
N GLU A 31 18.95 5.89 13.34
CA GLU A 31 19.85 5.62 12.21
C GLU A 31 20.67 6.86 11.83
N PHE A 32 20.08 8.05 11.80
CA PHE A 32 20.82 9.28 11.55
C PHE A 32 21.79 9.64 12.68
N ARG A 33 21.47 9.27 13.94
CA ARG A 33 22.38 9.46 15.09
C ARG A 33 23.55 8.49 15.05
N LYS A 34 23.32 7.20 14.77
CA LYS A 34 24.38 6.18 14.62
C LYS A 34 25.40 6.56 13.55
N ASN A 35 24.90 7.11 12.44
CA ASN A 35 25.70 7.48 11.28
C ASN A 35 26.29 8.90 11.36
N ALA A 36 26.18 9.59 12.50
CA ALA A 36 26.65 10.97 12.66
C ALA A 36 28.18 11.12 12.66
N ALA A 37 28.91 10.06 13.05
CA ALA A 37 30.38 10.06 13.18
C ALA A 37 31.11 9.42 11.99
N LEU A 38 30.41 9.15 10.88
CA LEU A 38 31.00 8.53 9.68
C LEU A 38 31.95 9.45 8.93
N SER A 39 32.87 8.84 8.19
CA SER A 39 33.69 9.51 7.18
C SER A 39 32.80 10.25 6.17
N PRO A 40 33.21 11.41 5.63
CA PRO A 40 32.43 12.17 4.65
C PRO A 40 32.07 11.38 3.39
N ALA A 41 32.89 10.41 2.97
CA ALA A 41 32.60 9.53 1.85
C ALA A 41 31.43 8.57 2.17
N ASP A 42 31.51 7.86 3.30
CA ASP A 42 30.46 6.94 3.74
C ASP A 42 29.15 7.67 4.04
N ALA A 43 29.24 8.90 4.60
CA ALA A 43 28.09 9.74 4.85
C ALA A 43 27.39 10.14 3.54
N TYR A 44 28.14 10.40 2.46
CA TYR A 44 27.56 10.69 1.15
C TYR A 44 26.78 9.50 0.58
N ASP A 45 27.34 8.30 0.67
CA ASP A 45 26.69 7.08 0.16
C ASP A 45 25.42 6.75 0.95
N LYS A 46 25.45 6.88 2.28
CA LYS A 46 24.26 6.72 3.13
C LYS A 46 23.18 7.78 2.83
N LEU A 47 23.57 9.02 2.57
CA LEU A 47 22.63 10.06 2.17
C LEU A 47 22.01 9.81 0.79
N ARG A 48 22.78 9.26 -0.15
CA ARG A 48 22.28 8.84 -1.45
C ARG A 48 21.25 7.71 -1.28
N LEU A 49 21.61 6.69 -0.51
CA LEU A 49 20.73 5.58 -0.18
C LEU A 49 19.40 6.06 0.45
N ALA A 50 19.46 7.01 1.38
CA ALA A 50 18.25 7.59 1.99
C ALA A 50 17.34 8.31 0.99
N LYS A 51 17.91 8.98 -0.03
CA LYS A 51 17.14 9.62 -1.10
C LYS A 51 16.51 8.58 -2.04
N ASP A 52 17.23 7.51 -2.33
CA ASP A 52 16.74 6.44 -3.18
C ASP A 52 15.55 5.73 -2.50
N TYR A 53 15.64 5.48 -1.19
CA TYR A 53 14.50 4.97 -0.41
C TYR A 53 13.32 5.93 -0.36
N ALA A 54 13.55 7.24 -0.20
CA ALA A 54 12.47 8.23 -0.23
C ALA A 54 11.73 8.19 -1.58
N SER A 55 12.48 8.10 -2.68
CA SER A 55 11.92 7.99 -4.03
C SER A 55 11.14 6.70 -4.21
N LEU A 56 11.67 5.57 -3.73
CA LEU A 56 11.00 4.27 -3.80
C LEU A 56 9.64 4.29 -3.09
N VAL A 57 9.58 4.79 -1.84
CA VAL A 57 8.34 4.90 -1.07
C VAL A 57 7.34 5.78 -1.80
N ALA A 58 7.76 6.95 -2.28
CA ALA A 58 6.88 7.85 -3.03
C ALA A 58 6.32 7.19 -4.30
N SER A 59 7.14 6.47 -5.07
CA SER A 59 6.72 5.77 -6.28
C SER A 59 5.75 4.62 -6.00
N VAL A 60 6.02 3.79 -4.99
CA VAL A 60 5.13 2.68 -4.61
C VAL A 60 3.75 3.22 -4.23
N HIS A 61 3.69 4.24 -3.38
CA HIS A 61 2.42 4.82 -2.99
C HIS A 61 1.72 5.54 -4.15
N HIS A 62 2.46 6.20 -5.03
CA HIS A 62 1.87 6.78 -6.24
C HIS A 62 1.20 5.72 -7.12
N HIS A 63 1.83 4.55 -7.28
CA HIS A 63 1.21 3.43 -8.00
C HIS A 63 0.00 2.86 -7.27
N SER A 64 0.05 2.73 -5.95
CA SER A 64 -1.11 2.30 -5.16
C SER A 64 -2.28 3.27 -5.31
N ASP A 65 -2.04 4.58 -5.20
CA ASP A 65 -3.05 5.62 -5.39
C ASP A 65 -3.66 5.56 -6.80
N LEU A 66 -2.82 5.30 -7.81
CA LEU A 66 -3.27 5.13 -9.20
C LEU A 66 -4.20 3.91 -9.35
N LEU A 67 -3.82 2.75 -8.81
CA LEU A 67 -4.64 1.54 -8.87
C LEU A 67 -5.99 1.71 -8.15
N LEU A 68 -5.98 2.42 -7.01
CA LEU A 68 -7.19 2.79 -6.30
C LEU A 68 -8.07 3.74 -7.13
N SER A 69 -7.47 4.70 -7.84
CA SER A 69 -8.22 5.64 -8.70
C SER A 69 -8.94 4.97 -9.87
N TYR A 70 -8.39 3.87 -10.40
CA TYR A 70 -9.04 3.06 -11.42
C TYR A 70 -10.06 2.07 -10.85
N ASN A 71 -10.33 2.11 -9.54
CA ASN A 71 -11.18 1.16 -8.81
C ASN A 71 -10.75 -0.31 -9.00
N ILE A 72 -9.47 -0.56 -9.33
CA ILE A 72 -8.96 -1.93 -9.53
C ILE A 72 -8.83 -2.65 -8.17
N ALA A 73 -8.63 -1.90 -7.09
CA ALA A 73 -8.44 -2.42 -5.74
C ALA A 73 -9.69 -2.29 -4.84
N VAL A 74 -10.84 -1.88 -5.38
CA VAL A 74 -12.12 -1.87 -4.67
C VAL A 74 -12.85 -3.16 -5.01
N ASP A 75 -13.13 -4.00 -4.01
CA ASP A 75 -13.94 -5.20 -4.22
C ASP A 75 -15.38 -4.79 -4.55
N ARG A 76 -15.73 -4.85 -5.83
CA ARG A 76 -17.07 -4.50 -6.34
C ARG A 76 -18.02 -5.69 -6.30
N SER A 77 -17.61 -6.85 -5.81
CA SER A 77 -18.45 -8.05 -5.82
C SER A 77 -19.75 -7.85 -5.03
N GLU A 78 -19.73 -7.06 -3.96
CA GLU A 78 -20.94 -6.70 -3.19
C GLU A 78 -21.85 -5.74 -3.96
N GLU A 79 -21.28 -4.71 -4.58
CA GLU A 79 -22.03 -3.72 -5.38
C GLU A 79 -22.67 -4.39 -6.62
N GLU A 80 -21.95 -5.32 -7.26
CA GLU A 80 -22.45 -6.11 -8.38
C GLU A 80 -23.60 -7.04 -7.96
N LYS A 81 -23.47 -7.72 -6.81
CA LYS A 81 -24.54 -8.54 -6.22
C LYS A 81 -25.80 -7.71 -5.94
N GLU A 82 -25.67 -6.52 -5.40
CA GLU A 82 -26.80 -5.62 -5.14
C GLU A 82 -27.51 -5.23 -6.45
N ARG A 83 -26.74 -4.86 -7.49
CA ARG A 83 -27.29 -4.53 -8.82
C ARG A 83 -27.98 -5.72 -9.49
N LEU A 84 -27.42 -6.92 -9.34
CA LEU A 84 -28.02 -8.17 -9.83
C LEU A 84 -29.35 -8.47 -9.13
N LYS A 85 -29.41 -8.30 -7.81
CA LYS A 85 -30.63 -8.46 -7.01
C LYS A 85 -31.72 -7.48 -7.44
N ASP A 86 -31.37 -6.21 -7.63
CA ASP A 86 -32.29 -5.17 -8.09
C ASP A 86 -32.79 -5.44 -9.51
N THR A 87 -31.90 -5.85 -10.42
CA THR A 87 -32.26 -6.18 -11.80
C THR A 87 -33.18 -7.39 -11.86
N ALA A 88 -32.87 -8.45 -11.10
CA ALA A 88 -33.72 -9.63 -10.98
C ALA A 88 -35.12 -9.26 -10.44
N HIS A 89 -35.18 -8.44 -9.39
CA HIS A 89 -36.44 -7.99 -8.80
C HIS A 89 -37.30 -7.19 -9.79
N ARG A 90 -36.68 -6.31 -10.59
CA ARG A 90 -37.36 -5.53 -11.63
C ARG A 90 -37.99 -6.38 -12.73
N VAL A 91 -37.43 -7.55 -13.02
CA VAL A 91 -37.99 -8.49 -14.00
C VAL A 91 -38.84 -9.61 -13.35
N GLY A 92 -39.16 -9.48 -12.05
CA GLY A 92 -39.97 -10.46 -11.32
C GLY A 92 -39.27 -11.80 -11.07
N LEU A 93 -37.95 -11.86 -11.25
CA LEU A 93 -37.15 -13.07 -11.01
C LEU A 93 -36.46 -12.98 -9.65
N GLN A 94 -36.31 -14.13 -8.98
CA GLN A 94 -35.53 -14.22 -7.76
C GLN A 94 -34.10 -14.67 -8.04
N LEU A 95 -33.15 -14.15 -7.25
CA LEU A 95 -31.75 -14.55 -7.36
C LEU A 95 -31.57 -16.00 -6.86
N PRO A 96 -30.94 -16.90 -7.65
CA PRO A 96 -30.73 -18.31 -7.26
C PRO A 96 -29.90 -18.46 -5.98
N GLU A 97 -30.12 -19.54 -5.22
CA GLU A 97 -29.45 -19.81 -3.92
C GLU A 97 -27.92 -19.86 -3.99
N VAL A 98 -27.36 -20.23 -5.15
CA VAL A 98 -25.91 -20.27 -5.39
C VAL A 98 -25.23 -18.91 -5.13
N TYR A 99 -25.95 -17.80 -5.33
CA TYR A 99 -25.46 -16.44 -5.06
C TYR A 99 -25.71 -15.97 -3.64
N LYS A 100 -26.58 -16.66 -2.89
CA LYS A 100 -26.85 -16.37 -1.47
C LYS A 100 -25.80 -17.01 -0.55
N ALA A 101 -25.25 -18.16 -0.92
CA ALA A 101 -24.23 -18.86 -0.13
C ALA A 101 -22.86 -18.16 -0.09
N ALA A 102 -22.58 -17.27 -1.03
CA ALA A 102 -21.33 -16.52 -1.10
C ALA A 102 -21.26 -15.29 -0.15
N SER A 103 -22.16 -15.20 0.85
CA SER A 103 -22.12 -14.18 1.91
C SER A 103 -21.41 -14.65 3.18
N ASP A 104 -21.21 -15.95 3.35
CA ASP A 104 -20.77 -16.51 4.63
C ASP A 104 -19.33 -17.07 4.60
N ASP A 105 -18.75 -17.24 3.40
CA ASP A 105 -17.40 -17.77 3.23
C ASP A 105 -16.36 -16.68 2.96
N ASN A 106 -15.80 -16.18 4.05
CA ASN A 106 -14.49 -15.57 4.10
C ASN A 106 -13.39 -16.60 3.74
N HIS A 107 -13.31 -17.09 2.50
CA HIS A 107 -12.07 -17.71 2.00
C HIS A 107 -12.00 -17.85 0.47
N LEU A 108 -10.92 -17.26 -0.06
CA LEU A 108 -10.14 -17.71 -1.22
C LEU A 108 -10.74 -17.49 -2.62
N ILE A 109 -10.31 -16.38 -3.21
CA ILE A 109 -9.90 -16.34 -4.62
C ILE A 109 -9.05 -17.61 -4.90
N PRO A 110 -9.38 -18.44 -5.91
CA PRO A 110 -8.49 -19.50 -6.35
C PRO A 110 -7.36 -18.84 -7.16
N VAL A 111 -6.43 -18.19 -6.47
CA VAL A 111 -5.14 -17.85 -7.04
C VAL A 111 -4.41 -19.19 -7.17
N LEU A 112 -4.31 -19.65 -8.41
CA LEU A 112 -3.36 -20.66 -8.90
C LEU A 112 -2.28 -21.03 -7.88
N ARG A 113 -2.50 -22.09 -7.10
CA ARG A 113 -1.40 -22.83 -6.47
C ARG A 113 -0.67 -23.60 -7.56
N VAL A 114 0.24 -22.91 -8.25
CA VAL A 114 1.40 -23.59 -8.83
C VAL A 114 2.36 -23.81 -7.65
N SER A 115 2.20 -24.93 -6.97
CA SER A 115 3.26 -25.44 -6.09
C SER A 115 4.25 -26.17 -6.98
N CYS A 116 5.46 -25.61 -7.10
CA CYS A 116 6.64 -26.37 -7.50
C CYS A 116 6.78 -27.61 -6.60
N LEU A 117 6.95 -28.76 -7.23
CA LEU A 117 7.87 -29.79 -6.74
C LEU A 117 9.30 -29.37 -7.10
#